data_AF-A0A8J5IC29-F1
#
_entry.id   AF-A0A8J5IC29-F1
#
_cell.length_a   1.000
_cell.length_b   1.000
_cell.length_c   1.000
_cell.angle_alpha   90.00
_cell.angle_beta   90.00
_cell.angle_gamma   90.00
#
_symmetry.space_group_name_H-M   'P 1'
#
loop_
_entity.id
_entity.type
_entity.pdbx_description
1 polymer ?
#
loop_
_entity_poly.entity_id
_entity_poly.type
_entity_poly.pdbx_seq_one_letter_code
_entity_poly.pdbx_strand_id
1 'polypeptide(L)'
;MPVRANKPKPIYRATEIATSYQHLVYYTPPYHPELQPIELIWANIKGGIADDSASNMAELRVKIDEVFESLDSDTWTNAYQHAQEYEQKYLQLVDECELVSDSEDSEHDIVEDSDVSD
;
A
#
# COMPACT_ATOMS: atom_id res chain seq x y z
N MET A 1 17.00 16.84 12.78
CA MET A 1 16.88 17.79 11.64
C MET A 1 15.86 17.24 10.64
N PRO A 2 14.82 18.01 10.24
CA PRO A 2 13.90 17.55 9.21
C PRO A 2 14.62 17.51 7.86
N VAL A 3 14.57 16.36 7.19
CA VAL A 3 15.17 16.17 5.86
C VAL A 3 14.40 17.05 4.86
N ARG A 4 15.07 18.04 4.27
CA ARG A 4 14.49 18.87 3.21
C ARG A 4 14.23 18.02 1.98
N ALA A 5 12.96 17.92 1.57
CA ALA A 5 12.59 17.29 0.31
C ALA A 5 13.11 18.13 -0.87
N ASN A 6 14.25 17.73 -1.44
CA ASN A 6 14.93 18.46 -2.51
C ASN A 6 14.35 18.22 -3.92
N LYS A 7 13.33 17.36 -4.06
CA LYS A 7 12.73 17.02 -5.36
C LYS A 7 11.24 17.36 -5.35
N PRO A 8 10.70 17.92 -6.45
CA PRO A 8 9.26 18.12 -6.59
C PRO A 8 8.56 16.75 -6.52
N LYS A 9 7.32 16.73 -6.02
CA LYS A 9 6.52 15.50 -6.00
C LYS A 9 6.34 15.01 -7.44
N PRO A 10 6.57 13.71 -7.72
CA PRO A 10 6.38 13.16 -9.05
C PRO A 10 4.91 13.26 -9.46
N ILE A 11 4.68 13.60 -10.72
CA ILE A 11 3.35 13.62 -11.33
C ILE A 11 3.23 12.36 -12.20
N TYR A 12 2.25 11.53 -11.92
CA TYR A 12 2.01 10.29 -12.66
C TYR A 12 0.92 10.49 -13.71
N ARG A 13 1.21 10.12 -14.97
CA ARG A 13 0.25 10.22 -16.09
C ARG A 13 -1.05 9.45 -15.83
N ALA A 14 -0.97 8.30 -15.15
CA ALA A 14 -2.14 7.52 -14.78
C ALA A 14 -3.09 8.32 -13.87
N THR A 15 -2.55 9.10 -12.91
CA THR A 15 -3.33 9.96 -12.02
C THR A 15 -3.97 11.12 -12.76
N GLU A 16 -3.27 11.73 -13.72
CA GLU A 16 -3.84 12.80 -14.56
C GLU A 16 -5.05 12.28 -15.35
N ILE A 17 -4.90 11.11 -15.98
CA ILE A 17 -5.97 10.47 -16.76
C ILE A 17 -7.15 10.13 -15.85
N ALA A 18 -6.93 9.41 -14.74
CA ALA A 18 -8.00 9.05 -13.82
C ALA A 18 -8.76 10.27 -13.28
N THR A 19 -8.03 11.31 -12.88
CA THR A 19 -8.62 12.58 -12.39
C THR A 19 -9.45 13.27 -13.48
N SER A 20 -9.04 13.21 -14.75
CA SER A 20 -9.80 13.80 -15.86
C SER A 20 -11.18 13.14 -16.07
N TYR A 21 -11.33 11.89 -15.62
CA TYR A 21 -12.58 11.15 -15.57
C TYR A 21 -13.25 11.17 -14.19
N GLN A 22 -12.85 12.09 -13.30
CA GLN A 22 -13.41 12.26 -11.95
C GLN A 22 -13.20 11.03 -11.03
N HIS A 23 -12.16 10.25 -11.27
CA HIS A 23 -11.75 9.14 -10.41
C HIS A 23 -10.65 9.56 -9.44
N LEU A 24 -10.77 9.11 -8.19
CA LEU A 24 -9.72 9.25 -7.18
C LEU A 24 -8.78 8.04 -7.24
N VAL A 25 -7.47 8.30 -7.26
CA VAL A 25 -6.44 7.25 -7.25
C VAL A 25 -5.90 7.09 -5.84
N TYR A 26 -6.03 5.89 -5.30
CA TYR A 26 -5.39 5.48 -4.05
C TYR A 26 -4.08 4.75 -4.35
N TYR A 27 -3.07 4.99 -3.51
CA TYR A 27 -1.80 4.30 -3.58
C TYR A 27 -1.74 3.29 -2.44
N THR A 28 -1.40 2.05 -2.76
CA THR A 28 -1.08 1.04 -1.75
C THR A 28 0.41 1.08 -1.43
N PRO A 29 0.80 0.82 -0.18
CA PRO A 29 2.20 0.69 0.18
C PRO A 29 2.82 -0.52 -0.53
N PRO A 30 4.13 -0.48 -0.86
CA PRO A 30 4.81 -1.58 -1.53
C PRO A 30 4.86 -2.82 -0.62
N TYR A 31 4.82 -4.01 -1.23
CA TYR A 31 4.86 -5.32 -0.52
C TYR A 31 3.65 -5.63 0.36
N HIS A 32 2.51 -4.98 0.10
CA HIS A 32 1.25 -5.23 0.81
C HIS A 32 0.13 -5.71 -0.13
N PRO A 33 0.28 -6.89 -0.78
CA PRO A 33 -0.74 -7.42 -1.70
C PRO A 33 -2.10 -7.68 -1.02
N GLU A 34 -2.12 -7.91 0.29
CA GLU A 34 -3.33 -8.06 1.10
C GLU A 34 -4.24 -6.81 1.10
N LEU A 35 -3.66 -5.63 0.80
CA LEU A 35 -4.41 -4.37 0.63
C LEU A 35 -4.93 -4.17 -0.81
N GLN A 36 -4.71 -5.14 -1.70
CA GLN A 36 -5.08 -5.07 -3.11
C GLN A 36 -6.12 -6.16 -3.44
N PRO A 37 -7.44 -5.87 -3.34
CA PRO A 37 -8.50 -6.86 -3.59
C PRO A 37 -8.37 -7.60 -4.93
N ILE A 38 -7.82 -6.94 -5.96
CA ILE A 38 -7.61 -7.54 -7.27
C ILE A 38 -6.67 -8.76 -7.24
N GLU A 39 -5.72 -8.82 -6.30
CA GLU A 39 -4.81 -9.96 -6.15
C GLU A 39 -5.58 -11.22 -5.68
N LEU A 40 -6.58 -11.05 -4.80
CA LEU A 40 -7.46 -12.14 -4.35
C LEU A 40 -8.37 -12.63 -5.47
N ILE A 41 -8.90 -11.72 -6.28
CA ILE A 41 -9.68 -12.07 -7.46
C ILE A 41 -8.82 -12.88 -8.45
N TRP A 42 -7.59 -12.42 -8.72
CA TRP A 42 -6.66 -13.18 -9.55
C TRP A 42 -6.27 -14.52 -8.95
N ALA A 43 -6.18 -14.64 -7.63
CA ALA A 43 -5.95 -15.93 -6.98
C ALA A 43 -7.08 -16.92 -7.28
N ASN A 44 -8.36 -16.48 -7.22
CA ASN A 44 -9.51 -17.30 -7.60
C ASN A 44 -9.46 -17.71 -9.07
N ILE A 45 -9.21 -16.76 -9.97
CA ILE A 45 -9.13 -17.03 -11.42
C ILE A 45 -8.02 -18.03 -11.73
N LYS A 46 -6.83 -17.82 -11.18
CA LYS A 46 -5.68 -18.73 -11.36
C LYS A 46 -5.97 -20.11 -10.79
N GLY A 47 -6.66 -20.20 -9.65
CA GLY A 47 -7.11 -21.46 -9.06
C GLY A 47 -8.01 -22.25 -10.01
N GLY A 48 -9.05 -21.60 -10.55
CA GLY A 48 -9.97 -22.24 -11.50
C GLY A 48 -9.28 -22.72 -12.78
N ILE A 49 -8.33 -21.94 -13.31
CA ILE A 49 -7.55 -22.35 -14.49
C ILE A 49 -6.55 -23.48 -14.17
N ALA A 50 -6.06 -23.58 -12.94
CA ALA A 50 -5.14 -24.64 -12.56
C ALA A 50 -5.81 -26.02 -12.54
N ASP A 51 -7.10 -26.08 -12.17
CA ASP A 51 -7.89 -27.31 -12.17
C ASP A 51 -8.18 -27.84 -13.58
N ASP A 52 -8.30 -26.93 -14.57
CA ASP A 52 -8.44 -27.26 -15.99
C ASP A 52 -7.49 -26.41 -16.84
N SER A 53 -6.21 -26.79 -16.85
CA SER A 53 -5.15 -26.01 -17.49
C SER A 53 -5.34 -25.87 -19.01
N ALA A 54 -5.12 -24.68 -19.54
CA ALA A 54 -5.13 -24.44 -20.98
C ALA A 54 -3.83 -24.89 -21.66
N SER A 55 -3.92 -25.41 -22.88
CA SER A 55 -2.77 -25.88 -23.66
C SER A 55 -2.16 -24.80 -24.57
N ASN A 56 -2.89 -23.70 -24.79
CA ASN A 56 -2.46 -22.59 -25.65
C ASN A 56 -3.13 -21.27 -25.24
N MET A 57 -2.68 -20.15 -25.83
CA MET A 57 -3.16 -18.81 -25.49
C MET A 57 -4.63 -18.55 -25.85
N ALA A 58 -5.14 -19.16 -26.92
CA ALA A 58 -6.53 -18.97 -27.33
C ALA A 58 -7.47 -19.67 -26.34
N GLU A 59 -7.13 -20.89 -25.96
CA GLU A 59 -7.85 -21.64 -24.93
C GLU A 59 -7.75 -20.94 -23.57
N LEU A 60 -6.56 -20.45 -23.18
CA LEU A 60 -6.38 -19.72 -21.93
C LEU A 60 -7.29 -18.49 -21.86
N ARG A 61 -7.45 -17.78 -22.97
CA ARG A 61 -8.34 -16.62 -23.02
C ARG A 61 -9.79 -17.00 -22.74
N VAL A 62 -10.28 -18.06 -23.39
CA VAL A 62 -11.64 -18.56 -23.17
C VAL A 62 -11.84 -18.96 -21.72
N LYS A 63 -10.89 -19.69 -21.13
CA LYS A 63 -11.00 -20.12 -19.72
C LYS A 63 -10.95 -18.96 -18.72
N ILE A 64 -10.13 -17.93 -18.98
CA ILE A 64 -10.13 -16.72 -18.15
C ILE A 64 -11.51 -16.08 -18.18
N ASP A 65 -12.10 -15.92 -19.37
CA ASP A 65 -13.41 -15.29 -19.53
C ASP A 65 -14.52 -16.15 -18.84
N GLU A 66 -14.50 -17.48 -19.00
CA GLU A 66 -15.42 -18.42 -18.33
C GLU A 66 -15.32 -18.37 -16.79
N VAL A 67 -14.10 -18.42 -16.24
CA VAL A 67 -13.90 -18.34 -14.79
C VAL A 67 -14.32 -16.97 -14.27
N PHE A 68 -14.03 -15.90 -15.00
CA PHE A 68 -14.45 -14.55 -14.63
C PHE A 68 -15.98 -14.41 -14.58
N GLU A 69 -16.70 -14.99 -15.54
CA GLU A 69 -18.17 -15.03 -15.56
C GLU A 69 -18.75 -15.88 -14.43
N SER A 70 -18.00 -16.88 -13.95
CA SER A 70 -18.42 -17.71 -12.81
C SER A 70 -18.28 -17.03 -11.44
N LEU A 71 -17.53 -15.93 -11.34
CA LEU A 71 -17.35 -15.20 -10.09
C LEU A 71 -18.65 -14.50 -9.67
N ASP A 72 -19.12 -14.82 -8.48
CA ASP A 72 -20.30 -14.21 -7.90
C ASP A 72 -19.98 -12.90 -7.16
N SER A 73 -21.04 -12.14 -6.85
CA SER A 73 -20.94 -10.88 -6.10
C SER A 73 -20.31 -11.06 -4.71
N ASP A 74 -20.48 -12.23 -4.11
CA ASP A 74 -19.93 -12.53 -2.78
C ASP A 74 -18.41 -12.63 -2.86
N THR A 75 -17.85 -13.25 -3.90
CA THR A 75 -16.40 -13.32 -4.13
C THR A 75 -15.77 -11.94 -4.20
N TRP A 76 -16.39 -11.01 -4.95
CA TRP A 76 -15.95 -9.61 -5.04
C TRP A 76 -16.04 -8.88 -3.70
N THR A 77 -17.16 -9.05 -3.00
CA THR A 77 -17.42 -8.37 -1.73
C THR A 77 -16.48 -8.89 -0.64
N ASN A 78 -16.21 -10.20 -0.61
CA ASN A 78 -15.27 -10.83 0.32
C ASN A 78 -13.83 -10.37 0.07
N ALA A 79 -13.41 -10.24 -1.18
CA ALA A 79 -12.09 -9.70 -1.51
C ALA A 79 -11.92 -8.26 -1.05
N TYR A 80 -12.98 -7.45 -1.18
CA TYR A 80 -12.99 -6.08 -0.66
C TYR A 80 -12.94 -6.03 0.87
N GLN A 81 -13.79 -6.81 1.55
CA GLN A 81 -13.82 -6.89 3.01
C GLN A 81 -12.47 -7.34 3.59
N HIS A 82 -11.81 -8.32 2.95
CA HIS A 82 -10.49 -8.78 3.35
C HIS A 82 -9.46 -7.64 3.36
N ALA A 83 -9.42 -6.82 2.30
CA ALA A 83 -8.50 -5.68 2.26
C ALA A 83 -8.83 -4.64 3.36
N GLN A 84 -10.11 -4.42 3.65
CA GLN A 84 -10.53 -3.54 4.76
C GLN A 84 -10.10 -4.07 6.13
N GLU A 85 -10.16 -5.38 6.36
CA GLU A 85 -9.67 -5.98 7.61
C GLU A 85 -8.17 -5.75 7.81
N TYR A 86 -7.37 -5.87 6.74
CA TYR A 86 -5.94 -5.60 6.81
C TYR A 86 -5.64 -4.10 6.98
N GLU A 87 -6.39 -3.22 6.31
CA GLU A 87 -6.30 -1.78 6.52
C GLU A 87 -6.54 -1.43 7.99
N GLN A 88 -7.60 -1.96 8.61
CA GLN A 88 -7.89 -1.74 10.03
C GLN A 88 -6.78 -2.27 10.95
N LYS A 89 -6.26 -3.47 10.68
CA LYS A 89 -5.14 -4.06 11.45
C LYS A 89 -3.92 -3.14 11.39
N TYR A 90 -3.58 -2.61 10.22
CA TYR A 90 -2.43 -1.72 10.07
C TYR A 90 -2.63 -0.37 10.73
N LEU A 91 -3.83 0.20 10.66
CA LEU A 91 -4.15 1.44 11.39
C LEU A 91 -4.01 1.26 12.91
N GLN A 92 -4.53 0.16 13.45
CA GLN A 92 -4.39 -0.16 14.88
C GLN A 92 -2.92 -0.34 15.29
N LEU A 93 -2.12 -1.02 14.48
CA LEU A 93 -0.68 -1.19 14.73
C LEU A 93 0.07 0.15 14.76
N VAL A 94 -0.31 1.09 13.90
CA VAL A 94 0.28 2.44 13.88
C VAL A 94 -0.12 3.21 15.14
N ASP A 95 -1.37 3.11 15.59
CA ASP A 95 -1.85 3.77 16.80
C ASP A 95 -1.23 3.20 18.09
N GLU A 96 -1.01 1.88 18.13
CA GLU A 96 -0.36 1.18 19.26
C GLU A 96 1.15 1.45 19.33
N CYS A 97 1.79 1.68 18.18
CA CYS A 97 3.18 2.11 18.11
C CYS A 97 3.29 3.60 18.47
N GLU A 98 3.14 3.94 19.75
CA GLU A 98 3.45 5.28 20.26
C GLU A 98 4.91 5.61 19.91
N LEU A 99 5.12 6.41 18.86
CA LEU A 99 6.43 6.89 18.49
C LEU A 99 6.96 7.67 19.68
N VAL A 100 8.03 7.17 20.32
CA VAL A 100 8.77 7.91 21.33
C VAL A 100 9.14 9.24 20.69
N SER A 101 8.47 10.32 21.13
CA SER A 101 8.89 11.67 20.82
C SER A 101 10.32 11.80 21.33
N ASP A 102 11.28 12.08 20.46
CA ASP A 102 12.62 12.51 20.87
C ASP A 102 12.45 13.79 21.71
N SER A 103 12.27 13.62 23.03
CA SER A 103 12.29 14.72 23.98
C SER A 103 13.68 15.33 23.89
N GLU A 104 13.75 16.57 23.43
CA GLU A 104 14.98 17.34 23.27
C GLU A 104 15.73 17.39 24.61
N ASP A 105 16.81 16.63 24.72
CA ASP A 105 17.72 16.70 25.85
C ASP A 105 18.49 18.03 25.73
N SER A 106 18.01 19.03 26.47
CA SER A 106 18.69 20.32 26.57
C SER A 106 19.92 20.15 27.46
N GLU A 107 21.02 19.66 26.90
CA GLU A 107 22.33 19.73 27.56
C GLU A 107 22.82 21.19 27.54
N HIS A 108 22.46 21.91 28.60
CA HIS A 108 23.04 23.18 28.96
C HIS A 108 24.14 22.91 29.98
N ASP A 109 25.41 22.87 29.59
CA ASP A 109 26.54 23.04 30.52
C ASP A 109 27.83 23.43 29.79
N ILE A 110 28.21 24.71 29.91
CA ILE A 110 29.61 25.10 30.05
C ILE A 110 29.69 26.33 30.96
N VAL A 111 29.86 26.06 32.25
CA VAL A 111 30.70 26.86 33.16
C VAL A 111 32.05 26.12 33.22
N GLU A 112 33.22 26.74 33.07
CA GLU A 112 33.85 27.62 34.05
C GLU A 112 34.93 28.53 33.43
N ASP A 113 35.07 29.64 34.13
CA ASP A 113 36.04 30.72 34.13
C ASP A 113 37.50 30.26 34.37
N SER A 114 38.46 30.92 33.72
CA SER A 114 39.81 31.09 34.27
C SER A 114 40.48 32.35 33.71
N ASP A 115 40.31 33.41 34.47
CA ASP A 115 41.22 34.54 34.65
C ASP A 115 42.70 34.08 34.80
N VAL A 116 43.66 34.65 34.05
CA VAL A 116 44.93 35.23 34.57
C VAL A 116 45.86 35.82 33.46
N SER A 117 46.32 37.06 33.71
CA SER A 117 47.62 37.72 33.34
C SER A 117 47.95 38.03 31.87
N ASP A 118 48.52 39.17 31.46
CA ASP A 118 49.04 40.41 32.09
C ASP A 118 48.97 41.52 31.00
#